data_AF-A0A1S1TJA1-F1
#
_entry.id   AF-A0A1S1TJA1-F1
#
_cell.length_a   1.000
_cell.length_b   1.000
_cell.length_c   1.000
_cell.angle_alpha   90.00
_cell.angle_beta   90.00
_cell.angle_gamma   90.00
#
_symmetry.space_group_name_H-M   'P 1'
#
loop_
_entity.id
_entity.type
_entity.pdbx_description
1 polymer ?
#
loop_
_entity_poly.entity_id
_entity_poly.type
_entity_poly.pdbx_seq_one_letter_code
_entity_poly.pdbx_strand_id
1 'polypeptide(L)'
;MVDKVLTANRLGDGISVWLDASGKWVESLQDAFIARHAEAVAALETTGKRAFDANEVVDVNVVDVEEVDGVLRPLRMRERIRAEGPSIAYAPGYDGLAGPKNVAA
;
A
#
# COMPACT_ATOMS: atom_id res chain seq x y z
N MET A 1 -6.26 2.49 18.13
CA MET A 1 -4.83 2.86 17.97
C MET A 1 -4.63 3.07 16.49
N VAL A 2 -3.91 4.11 16.06
CA VAL A 2 -3.65 4.32 14.63
C VAL A 2 -2.41 3.52 14.28
N ASP A 3 -2.58 2.53 13.41
CA ASP A 3 -1.49 1.70 12.93
C ASP A 3 -0.91 2.31 11.64
N LYS A 4 0.33 1.95 11.30
CA LYS A 4 1.01 2.50 10.13
C LYS A 4 1.45 1.40 9.17
N VAL A 5 1.36 1.67 7.88
CA VAL A 5 1.86 0.80 6.80
C VAL A 5 2.66 1.62 5.80
N LEU A 6 3.50 0.97 4.99
CA LEU A 6 4.25 1.62 3.92
C LEU A 6 3.56 1.39 2.57
N THR A 7 3.34 2.45 1.82
CA THR A 7 2.81 2.41 0.44
C THR A 7 3.75 3.12 -0.53
N ALA A 8 3.74 2.71 -1.79
CA ALA A 8 4.44 3.37 -2.89
C ALA A 8 3.77 3.03 -4.23
N ASN A 9 4.27 3.60 -5.33
CA ASN A 9 3.96 3.14 -6.69
C ASN A 9 5.18 2.41 -7.26
N ARG A 10 5.00 1.20 -7.78
CA ARG A 10 6.05 0.44 -8.47
C ARG A 10 6.46 1.19 -9.73
N LEU A 11 7.77 1.38 -9.94
CA LEU A 11 8.26 2.23 -11.04
C LEU A 11 7.91 1.65 -12.42
N GLY A 12 7.95 0.33 -12.55
CA GLY A 12 7.80 -0.34 -13.86
C GLY A 12 6.41 -0.23 -14.48
N ASP A 13 5.35 -0.16 -13.68
CA ASP A 13 3.96 -0.20 -14.15
C ASP A 13 3.04 0.80 -13.44
N GLY A 14 3.53 1.55 -12.45
CA GLY A 14 2.78 2.55 -11.72
C GLY A 14 1.76 2.00 -10.72
N ILE A 15 1.72 0.68 -10.52
CA ILE A 15 0.78 0.01 -9.61
C ILE A 15 1.07 0.42 -8.17
N SER A 16 0.01 0.72 -7.41
CA SER A 16 0.13 0.98 -5.97
C SER A 16 0.48 -0.32 -5.25
N VAL A 17 1.56 -0.27 -4.48
CA VAL A 17 2.09 -1.42 -3.73
C VAL A 17 2.24 -1.07 -2.25
N TRP A 18 2.29 -2.11 -1.45
CA TRP A 18 2.41 -2.09 0.01
C TRP A 18 3.56 -3.00 0.43
N LEU A 19 4.28 -2.66 1.49
CA LEU A 19 5.38 -3.50 1.94
C LEU A 19 4.88 -4.58 2.90
N ASP A 20 5.15 -5.85 2.62
CA ASP A 20 4.83 -6.97 3.51
C ASP A 20 5.91 -7.19 4.58
N ALA A 21 5.65 -8.13 5.50
CA ALA A 21 6.57 -8.45 6.60
C ALA A 21 7.90 -9.10 6.14
N SER A 22 7.93 -9.63 4.91
CA SER A 22 9.13 -10.22 4.29
C SER A 22 9.98 -9.19 3.53
N GLY A 23 9.52 -7.93 3.47
CA GLY A 23 10.17 -6.86 2.71
C GLY A 23 9.86 -6.90 1.21
N LYS A 24 8.81 -7.60 0.79
CA LYS A 24 8.35 -7.61 -0.60
C LYS A 24 7.23 -6.60 -0.82
N TRP A 25 7.19 -6.05 -2.02
CA TRP A 25 6.11 -5.19 -2.48
C TRP A 25 4.93 -6.05 -2.96
N VAL A 26 3.82 -5.97 -2.23
CA VAL A 26 2.55 -6.65 -2.52
C VAL A 26 1.50 -5.66 -3.00
N GLU A 27 0.50 -6.14 -3.71
CA GLU A 27 -0.53 -5.30 -4.36
C GLU A 27 -1.74 -5.06 -3.46
N SER A 28 -1.90 -5.86 -2.40
CA SER A 28 -3.02 -5.75 -1.46
C SER A 28 -2.56 -5.10 -0.16
N LEU A 29 -3.33 -4.10 0.31
CA LEU A 29 -3.14 -3.54 1.65
C LEU A 29 -3.27 -4.60 2.75
N GLN A 30 -4.10 -5.63 2.54
CA GLN A 30 -4.36 -6.65 3.56
C GLN A 30 -3.12 -7.51 3.85
N ASP A 31 -2.17 -7.56 2.92
CA ASP A 31 -0.91 -8.31 3.06
C ASP A 31 0.23 -7.43 3.63
N ALA A 32 -0.04 -6.15 3.94
CA ALA A 32 0.97 -5.19 4.37
C ALA A 32 1.45 -5.45 5.80
N PHE A 33 2.71 -5.11 6.06
CA PHE A 33 3.26 -5.10 7.40
C PHE A 33 2.73 -3.90 8.20
N ILE A 34 2.16 -4.21 9.37
CA ILE A 34 1.58 -3.22 10.28
C ILE A 34 2.63 -2.80 11.32
N ALA A 35 3.10 -1.56 11.22
CA ALA A 35 3.98 -0.95 12.21
C ALA A 35 3.18 -0.39 13.39
N ARG A 36 3.35 -0.99 14.58
CA ARG A 36 2.65 -0.63 15.83
C ARG A 36 3.49 0.21 16.80
N HIS A 37 4.77 0.41 16.52
CA HIS A 37 5.72 1.15 17.36
C HIS A 37 6.73 1.95 16.53
N ALA A 38 7.38 2.93 17.15
CA ALA A 38 8.26 3.88 16.45
C ALA A 38 9.43 3.22 15.70
N GLU A 39 10.02 2.17 16.27
CA GLU A 39 11.13 1.46 15.63
C GLU A 39 10.69 0.75 14.34
N ALA A 40 9.49 0.17 14.32
CA ALA A 40 8.91 -0.44 13.12
C ALA A 40 8.65 0.61 12.03
N VAL A 41 8.19 1.81 12.41
CA VAL A 41 8.00 2.93 11.48
C VAL A 41 9.33 3.36 10.87
N ALA A 42 10.37 3.54 11.69
CA ALA A 42 11.70 3.89 11.20
C ALA A 42 12.29 2.83 10.25
N ALA A 43 12.01 1.55 10.52
CA ALA A 43 12.40 0.45 9.63
C ALA A 43 11.68 0.50 8.27
N LEU A 44 10.38 0.84 8.26
CA LEU A 44 9.61 1.07 7.03
C LEU A 44 10.19 2.25 6.24
N GLU A 45 10.45 3.38 6.88
CA GLU A 45 11.03 4.56 6.23
C GLU A 45 12.40 4.25 5.61
N THR A 46 13.25 3.52 6.33
CA THR A 46 14.58 3.11 5.85
C THR A 46 14.47 2.18 4.65
N THR A 47 13.58 1.19 4.71
CA THR A 47 13.35 0.24 3.61
C THR A 47 12.80 0.97 2.38
N GLY A 48 11.81 1.83 2.58
CA GLY A 48 11.22 2.63 1.52
C GLY A 48 12.23 3.54 0.82
N LYS A 49 13.11 4.21 1.59
CA LYS A 49 14.19 5.03 1.03
C LYS A 49 15.14 4.20 0.16
N ARG A 50 15.56 3.02 0.62
CA ARG A 50 16.43 2.13 -0.16
C ARG A 50 15.79 1.69 -1.47
N ALA A 51 14.50 1.34 -1.44
CA ALA A 51 13.77 0.92 -2.64
C ALA A 51 13.59 2.07 -3.63
N PHE A 52 13.39 3.30 -3.13
CA PHE A 52 13.38 4.51 -3.96
C PHE A 52 14.76 4.76 -4.61
N ASP A 53 15.83 4.72 -3.81
CA ASP A 53 17.21 4.92 -4.30
C ASP A 53 17.61 3.84 -5.32
N ALA A 54 17.05 2.63 -5.21
CA ALA A 54 17.21 1.52 -6.15
C ALA A 54 16.33 1.61 -7.40
N ASN A 55 15.50 2.65 -7.54
CA ASN A 55 14.52 2.82 -8.62
C ASN A 55 13.49 1.67 -8.72
N GLU A 56 13.12 1.05 -7.61
CA GLU A 56 12.07 0.03 -7.58
C GLU A 56 10.68 0.67 -7.48
N VAL A 57 10.58 1.75 -6.71
CA VAL A 57 9.33 2.42 -6.37
C VAL A 57 9.48 3.94 -6.32
N VAL A 58 8.36 4.65 -6.44
CA VAL A 58 8.24 6.11 -6.31
C VAL A 58 7.07 6.48 -5.39
N ASP A 59 7.04 7.73 -4.91
CA ASP A 59 6.05 8.25 -3.95
C ASP A 59 5.87 7.34 -2.71
N VAL A 60 7.00 6.97 -2.11
CA VAL A 60 7.08 6.18 -0.89
C VAL A 60 6.52 6.98 0.29
N ASN A 61 5.54 6.42 1.01
CA ASN A 61 4.92 7.08 2.13
C ASN A 61 4.50 6.10 3.24
N VAL A 62 4.71 6.48 4.49
CA VAL A 62 4.13 5.79 5.65
C VAL A 62 2.77 6.42 5.95
N VAL A 63 1.73 5.59 5.94
CA VAL A 63 0.35 6.06 6.03
C VAL A 63 -0.39 5.43 7.20
N ASP A 64 -1.34 6.18 7.72
CA ASP A 64 -2.19 5.77 8.83
C ASP A 64 -3.34 4.88 8.34
N VAL A 65 -3.50 3.75 9.02
CA VAL A 65 -4.58 2.80 8.80
C VAL A 65 -5.33 2.50 10.10
N GLU A 66 -6.57 2.09 9.94
CA GLU A 66 -7.40 1.50 10.99
C GLU A 66 -7.81 0.09 10.57
N GLU A 67 -8.03 -0.78 11.53
CA GLU A 67 -8.62 -2.10 11.31
C GLU A 67 -10.10 -2.03 11.69
N VAL A 68 -10.97 -2.30 10.72
CA VAL A 68 -12.43 -2.31 10.89
C VAL A 68 -12.94 -3.67 10.45
N ASP A 69 -13.60 -4.40 11.36
CA ASP A 69 -14.12 -5.75 11.12
C ASP A 69 -13.07 -6.73 10.56
N GLY A 70 -11.81 -6.60 11.01
CA GLY A 70 -10.68 -7.44 10.56
C GLY A 70 -10.11 -7.04 9.19
N VAL A 71 -10.54 -5.91 8.63
CA VAL A 71 -10.07 -5.38 7.34
C VAL A 71 -9.30 -4.10 7.57
N LEU A 72 -8.09 -4.02 7.02
CA LEU A 72 -7.29 -2.80 7.05
C LEU A 72 -7.87 -1.76 6.11
N ARG A 73 -8.02 -0.53 6.61
CA ARG A 73 -8.54 0.61 5.86
C ARG A 73 -7.65 1.85 6.05
N PRO A 74 -7.24 2.53 4.96
CA PRO A 74 -6.52 3.79 5.08
C PRO A 74 -7.40 4.94 5.60
N LEU A 75 -6.86 5.76 6.48
CA LEU A 75 -7.60 6.92 7.02
C LEU A 75 -7.79 8.01 5.97
N ARG A 76 -6.81 8.22 5.09
CA ARG A 76 -6.82 9.28 4.08
C ARG A 76 -7.44 8.80 2.76
N MET A 77 -8.22 9.66 2.11
CA MET A 77 -8.95 9.33 0.88
C MET A 77 -8.03 8.89 -0.27
N ARG A 78 -6.90 9.57 -0.45
CA ARG A 78 -5.92 9.24 -1.50
C ARG A 78 -5.47 7.78 -1.41
N GLU A 79 -5.16 7.32 -0.20
CA GLU A 79 -4.72 5.96 0.06
C GLU A 79 -5.86 4.94 -0.06
N ARG A 80 -7.11 5.33 0.20
CA ARG A 80 -8.28 4.47 -0.09
C ARG A 80 -8.36 4.18 -1.58
N ILE A 81 -8.23 5.20 -2.42
CA ILE A 81 -8.19 5.04 -3.89
C ILE A 81 -7.00 4.16 -4.31
N ARG A 82 -5.83 4.29 -3.67
CA ARG A 82 -4.70 3.39 -3.94
C ARG A 82 -4.97 1.93 -3.60
N ALA A 83 -5.69 1.67 -2.51
CA ALA A 83 -6.00 0.32 -2.06
C ALA A 83 -7.17 -0.32 -2.83
N GLU A 84 -8.18 0.47 -3.17
CA GLU A 84 -9.42 0.02 -3.83
C GLU A 84 -9.30 0.04 -5.37
N GLY A 85 -8.34 0.80 -5.89
CA GLY A 85 -8.19 1.02 -7.32
C GLY A 85 -8.89 2.31 -7.80
N PRO A 86 -8.90 2.55 -9.11
CA PRO A 86 -9.41 3.78 -9.69
C PRO A 86 -10.90 3.99 -9.43
N SER A 87 -11.30 5.25 -9.21
CA SER A 87 -12.71 5.64 -9.05
C SER A 87 -13.45 5.80 -10.38
N ILE A 88 -12.76 5.64 -11.50
CA ILE A 88 -13.31 5.71 -12.86
C ILE A 88 -12.84 4.50 -13.67
N ALA A 89 -13.64 4.08 -14.64
CA ALA A 89 -13.18 3.14 -15.64
C ALA A 89 -12.05 3.78 -16.48
N TYR A 90 -10.96 3.06 -16.66
CA TYR A 90 -9.93 3.41 -17.62
C TYR A 90 -10.37 3.04 -19.05
N ALA A 91 -9.50 3.32 -20.03
CA ALA A 91 -9.76 3.00 -21.42
C ALA A 91 -10.19 1.53 -21.60
N PRO A 92 -11.05 1.22 -22.59
CA PRO A 92 -11.51 -0.14 -22.82
C PRO A 92 -10.36 -1.14 -22.89
N GLY A 93 -10.43 -2.20 -22.07
CA GLY A 93 -9.41 -3.25 -22.00
C GLY A 93 -8.27 -3.04 -20.99
N TYR A 94 -8.34 -1.98 -20.17
CA TYR A 94 -7.44 -1.81 -19.02
C TYR A 94 -8.21 -2.02 -17.71
N ASP A 95 -7.96 -3.15 -17.04
CA ASP A 95 -8.63 -3.51 -15.79
C ASP A 95 -7.95 -2.89 -14.55
N GLY A 96 -6.76 -2.31 -14.71
CA GLY A 96 -5.99 -1.69 -13.62
C GLY A 96 -5.68 -2.63 -12.45
N LEU A 97 -5.39 -2.06 -11.28
CA LEU A 97 -5.52 -2.77 -10.02
C LEU A 97 -7.02 -2.99 -9.78
N ALA A 98 -7.48 -4.23 -9.85
CA ALA A 98 -8.66 -4.61 -9.08
C ALA A 98 -8.32 -4.34 -7.61
N GLY A 99 -9.25 -3.74 -6.85
CA GLY A 99 -9.09 -3.50 -5.41
C GLY A 99 -8.75 -4.78 -4.61
N PRO A 100 -8.84 -4.75 -3.27
CA PRO A 100 -8.31 -5.83 -2.42
C PRO A 100 -8.61 -7.23 -2.96
N LYS A 101 -7.56 -8.06 -3.10
CA LYS A 101 -7.65 -9.42 -3.66
C LYS A 101 -8.72 -10.19 -2.88
N ASN A 102 -9.92 -10.32 -3.46
CA ASN A 102 -11.04 -11.12 -2.98
C ASN A 102 -11.46 -10.84 -1.52
N VAL A 103 -12.29 -9.81 -1.29
CA VAL A 103 -13.30 -9.96 -0.23
C VAL A 103 -14.47 -10.68 -0.88
N ALA A 104 -14.49 -12.01 -0.75
CA ALA A 104 -15.68 -12.79 -1.09
C ALA A 104 -16.87 -12.21 -0.32
N ALA A 105 -17.88 -11.77 -1.07
CA ALA A 105 -19.22 -11.49 -0.56
C ALA A 105 -19.96 -12.81 -0.28
#